data_AF-A0A7W2IVU5-F1
#
_entry.id   AF-A0A7W2IVU5-F1
#
_cell.length_a   1.000
_cell.length_b   1.000
_cell.length_c   1.000
_cell.angle_alpha   90.00
_cell.angle_beta   90.00
_cell.angle_gamma   90.00
#
_symmetry.space_group_name_H-M   'P 1'
#
loop_
_entity.id
_entity.type
_entity.pdbx_description
1 polymer ?
#
loop_
_entity_poly.entity_id
_entity_poly.type
_entity_poly.pdbx_seq_one_letter_code
_entity_poly.pdbx_strand_id
1 'polypeptide(L)' 'PIKIGLTADREIIYDRINKRVDIMMENGLLEEAKNLFKYKHLNALQTVGYKELFLYFTNEISLDFAIEEIK' A
#
# COMPACT_ATOMS: atom_id res chain seq x y z
N PRO A 1 7.77 2.09 32.59
CA PRO A 1 7.62 2.73 31.26
C PRO A 1 6.19 3.22 31.00
N ILE A 2 6.03 4.50 30.64
CA ILE A 2 4.73 5.07 30.27
C ILE A 2 4.41 4.62 28.84
N LYS A 3 3.21 4.07 28.62
CA LYS A 3 2.69 3.67 27.30
C LYS A 3 1.46 4.50 26.98
N ILE A 4 1.38 5.07 25.78
CA ILE A 4 0.25 5.86 25.29
C ILE A 4 -0.24 5.20 24.00
N GLY A 5 -1.55 4.97 23.90
CA GLY A 5 -2.21 4.46 22.69
C GLY A 5 -3.19 5.51 22.16
N LEU A 6 -3.25 5.65 20.83
CA LEU A 6 -4.22 6.51 20.16
C LEU A 6 -5.33 5.64 19.56
N THR A 7 -6.57 6.04 19.77
CA THR A 7 -7.75 5.39 19.21
C THR A 7 -8.63 6.42 18.51
N ALA A 8 -9.41 5.95 17.55
CA ALA A 8 -10.41 6.72 16.84
C ALA A 8 -11.51 5.75 16.36
N ASP A 9 -12.65 6.29 15.95
CA ASP A 9 -13.71 5.47 15.37
C ASP A 9 -13.24 4.78 14.11
N ARG A 10 -13.71 3.54 13.91
CA ARG A 10 -13.29 2.67 12.81
C ARG A 10 -13.48 3.37 11.47
N GLU A 11 -14.63 4.01 11.25
CA GLU A 11 -14.95 4.71 10.01
C GLU A 11 -13.93 5.82 9.69
N ILE A 12 -13.53 6.62 10.69
CA ILE A 12 -12.53 7.69 10.54
C ILE A 12 -11.15 7.09 10.20
N ILE A 13 -10.81 5.94 10.79
CA ILE A 13 -9.54 5.25 10.50
C ILE A 13 -9.52 4.80 9.04
N TYR A 14 -10.57 4.13 8.56
CA TYR A 14 -10.65 3.66 7.17
C TYR A 14 -10.64 4.82 6.17
N ASP A 15 -11.40 5.89 6.42
CA ASP A 15 -11.41 7.06 5.54
C ASP A 15 -10.00 7.67 5.40
N ARG A 16 -9.27 7.77 6.51
CA ARG A 16 -7.87 8.26 6.51
C ARG A 16 -6.92 7.32 5.79
N ILE A 17 -7.08 6.01 5.96
CA ILE A 17 -6.25 5.01 5.26
C ILE A 17 -6.50 5.12 3.75
N ASN A 18 -7.76 5.13 3.32
CA ASN A 18 -8.14 5.25 1.91
C ASN A 18 -7.53 6.49 1.28
N LYS A 19 -7.72 7.65 1.92
CA LYS A 19 -7.19 8.93 1.46
C LYS A 19 -5.66 8.93 1.40
N ARG A 20 -4.98 8.28 2.35
CA ARG A 20 -3.52 8.15 2.33
C ARG A 20 -3.05 7.32 1.14
N VAL A 21 -3.74 6.22 0.81
CA VAL A 21 -3.40 5.39 -0.35
C VAL A 21 -3.54 6.21 -1.64
N ASP A 22 -4.63 6.96 -1.79
CA ASP A 22 -4.85 7.81 -2.96
C ASP A 22 -3.72 8.84 -3.11
N ILE A 23 -3.33 9.51 -2.02
CA ILE A 23 -2.18 10.44 -2.01
C ILE A 23 -0.86 9.75 -2.35
N MET A 24 -0.63 8.51 -1.90
CA MET A 24 0.58 7.76 -2.23
C MET A 24 0.65 7.43 -3.73
N MET A 25 -0.49 7.07 -4.33
CA MET A 25 -0.57 6.82 -5.77
C MET A 25 -0.29 8.09 -6.58
N GLU A 26 -0.88 9.23 -6.18
CA GLU A 26 -0.61 10.54 -6.79
C GLU A 26 0.87 10.95 -6.67
N ASN A 27 1.51 10.63 -5.55
CA ASN A 27 2.93 10.90 -5.31
C ASN A 27 3.89 9.92 -6.00
N GLY A 28 3.38 8.97 -6.79
CA GLY A 28 4.21 8.10 -7.62
C GLY A 28 4.58 6.75 -7.01
N LEU A 29 3.78 6.21 -6.06
CA LEU A 29 3.98 4.86 -5.51
C LEU A 29 4.08 3.79 -6.61
N LEU A 30 3.27 3.90 -7.67
CA LEU A 30 3.29 2.96 -8.78
C LEU A 30 4.65 2.92 -9.50
N GLU A 31 5.22 4.09 -9.77
CA GLU A 31 6.53 4.21 -10.43
C GLU A 31 7.66 3.76 -9.50
N GLU A 32 7.57 4.07 -8.20
CA GLU A 32 8.51 3.57 -7.21
C GLU A 32 8.50 2.02 -7.16
N ALA A 33 7.32 1.42 -7.03
CA ALA A 33 7.15 -0.03 -7.01
C ALA A 33 7.69 -0.67 -8.30
N LYS A 34 7.45 -0.07 -9.45
CA LYS A 34 7.97 -0.55 -10.75
C LYS A 34 9.50 -0.57 -10.76
N ASN A 35 10.15 0.47 -10.25
CA ASN A 35 11.61 0.55 -10.16
C ASN A 35 12.19 -0.48 -9.17
N LEU A 36 11.45 -0.80 -8.12
CA LEU A 36 11.82 -1.77 -7.08
C LEU A 36 11.43 -3.21 -7.40
N PHE A 37 10.65 -3.45 -8.47
CA PHE A 37 10.14 -4.77 -8.83
C PHE A 37 11.24 -5.83 -9.00
N LYS A 38 12.42 -5.42 -9.51
CA LYS A 38 13.60 -6.32 -9.64
C LYS A 38 14.11 -6.85 -8.29
N TYR A 39 13.79 -6.16 -7.19
CA TYR A 39 14.16 -6.52 -5.83
C TYR A 39 13.01 -7.14 -5.03
N LYS A 40 11.89 -7.52 -5.66
CA LYS A 40 10.68 -8.03 -4.98
C LYS A 40 10.87 -9.19 -3.99
N HIS A 41 12.00 -9.88 -4.06
CA HIS A 41 12.38 -10.97 -3.17
C HIS A 41 12.90 -10.49 -1.80
N LEU A 42 13.21 -9.20 -1.64
CA LEU A 42 13.67 -8.64 -0.38
C LEU A 42 12.50 -8.49 0.60
N ASN A 43 12.70 -8.89 1.87
CA ASN A 43 11.68 -8.81 2.91
C ASN A 43 11.07 -7.41 3.07
N ALA A 44 11.86 -6.35 2.86
CA ALA A 44 11.38 -4.97 2.93
C ALA A 44 10.28 -4.65 1.91
N LEU A 45 10.28 -5.36 0.77
CA LEU A 45 9.34 -5.16 -0.34
C LEU A 45 8.20 -6.20 -0.34
N GLN A 46 8.10 -7.03 0.70
CA GLN A 46 6.99 -7.95 0.92
C GLN A 46 5.93 -7.36 1.87
N THR A 47 5.91 -6.04 2.00
CA THR A 47 4.99 -5.28 2.84
C THR A 47 3.74 -4.88 2.06
N VAL A 48 2.68 -4.54 2.80
CA VAL A 48 1.42 -4.00 2.23
C VAL A 48 1.73 -2.73 1.45
N GLY A 49 1.24 -2.65 0.22
CA GLY A 49 1.56 -1.63 -0.77
C GLY A 49 2.32 -2.22 -1.95
N TYR A 50 3.55 -2.70 -1.71
CA TYR A 50 4.41 -3.21 -2.79
C TYR A 50 3.97 -4.57 -3.31
N LYS A 51 3.53 -5.46 -2.43
CA LYS A 51 3.16 -6.82 -2.81
C LYS A 51 1.98 -6.82 -3.80
N GLU A 52 0.98 -6.01 -3.53
CA GLU A 52 -0.22 -5.85 -4.35
C GLU A 52 0.14 -5.26 -5.72
N LEU A 53 1.00 -4.22 -5.74
CA LEU A 53 1.49 -3.64 -6.98
C LEU A 53 2.36 -4.62 -7.78
N PHE A 54 3.11 -5.50 -7.12
CA PHE A 54 3.89 -6.53 -7.81
C PHE A 54 3.00 -7.59 -8.46
N LEU A 55 1.87 -7.95 -7.84
CA LEU A 55 0.86 -8.83 -8.45
C LEU A 55 0.20 -8.18 -9.67
N TYR A 56 -0.03 -6.87 -9.62
CA TYR A 56 -0.45 -6.11 -10.79
C TYR A 56 0.61 -6.17 -11.92
N PHE A 57 1.89 -5.97 -11.60
CA PHE A 57 2.96 -6.05 -12.61
C PHE A 57 3.17 -7.45 -13.20
N THR A 58 2.75 -8.51 -12.50
CA THR A 58 2.72 -9.88 -13.04
C THR A 58 1.42 -10.21 -13.78
N ASN A 59 0.52 -9.25 -13.96
CA ASN A 59 -0.82 -9.40 -14.55
C ASN A 59 -1.71 -10.43 -13.84
N GLU A 60 -1.50 -10.65 -12.54
CA GLU A 60 -2.33 -11.55 -11.74
C GLU A 60 -3.63 -10.89 -11.28
N ILE A 61 -3.59 -9.57 -11.06
CA ILE A 61 -4.74 -8.74 -10.65
C ILE A 61 -4.75 -7.41 -11.44
N SER A 62 -5.91 -6.74 -11.47
CA SER A 62 -6.00 -5.38 -12.04
C SER A 62 -5.38 -4.34 -11.11
N LEU A 63 -5.03 -3.17 -11.66
CA LEU A 63 -4.50 -2.06 -10.86
C LEU A 63 -5.54 -1.59 -9.83
N ASP A 64 -6.80 -1.48 -10.23
CA ASP A 64 -7.88 -1.05 -9.34
C ASP A 64 -8.03 -2.00 -8.15
N PHE A 65 -7.99 -3.31 -8.42
CA PHE A 65 -8.06 -4.32 -7.36
C PHE A 65 -6.81 -4.28 -6.45
N ALA A 66 -5.62 -4.07 -7.02
CA ALA A 66 -4.41 -3.89 -6.23
C ALA A 66 -4.51 -2.67 -5.30
N ILE A 67 -5.08 -1.55 -5.76
CA ILE A 67 -5.27 -0.35 -4.93
C ILE A 67 -6.31 -0.60 -3.83
N GLU A 68 -7.39 -1.32 -4.13
CA GLU A 68 -8.39 -1.71 -3.13
C GLU A 68 -7.81 -2.60 -2.02
N GLU A 69 -6.91 -3.53 -2.35
CA GLU A 69 -6.26 -4.37 -1.33
C GLU A 69 -5.26 -3.62 -0.44
N ILE A 70 -4.76 -2.45 -0.88
CA ILE A 70 -3.86 -1.59 -0.07
C ILE A 70 -4.65 -0.73 0.93
N LYS A 71 -5.95 -0.54 0.68
CA LYS A 71 -6.87 0.27 1.49
C LYS A 71 -7.39 -0.50 2.71
#